data_AF-A0A2N7HQK6-F1
#
_entry.id   AF-A0A2N7HQK6-F1
#
_cell.length_a   1.000
_cell.length_b   1.000
_cell.length_c   1.000
_cell.angle_alpha   90.00
_cell.angle_beta   90.00
_cell.angle_gamma   90.00
#
_symmetry.space_group_name_H-M   'P 1'
#
loop_
_entity.id
_entity.type
_entity.pdbx_description
1 polymer ?
#
loop_
_entity_poly.entity_id
_entity_poly.type
_entity_poly.pdbx_seq_one_letter_code
_entity_poly.pdbx_strand_id
1 'polypeptide(L)'
;MNKISKLITMTSFSLIVSACGGGGGGGGGNTSASPAQTPDATPSPTPAQLPASAIQPAAISTSDIVAPVGFSFDIGEKISLSMDYTGTTAGALHLYSESAFVMSNGDVVAEPTSRITTVYPTHTDVVELEVNGNWEQIYARWVPMSSKEQEQSWVITLDQSSNSYHLAF
;
A
#
# COMPACT_ATOMS: atom_id res chain seq x y z
N MET A 1 42.47 -28.89 4.34
CA MET A 1 41.53 -29.56 5.26
C MET A 1 41.86 -29.17 6.69
N ASN A 2 41.26 -28.10 7.22
CA ASN A 2 41.34 -27.78 8.65
C ASN A 2 39.90 -27.68 9.18
N LYS A 3 39.55 -28.60 10.08
CA LYS A 3 38.22 -28.70 10.70
C LYS A 3 38.23 -27.89 11.99
N ILE A 4 37.44 -26.83 12.07
CA ILE A 4 37.16 -26.14 13.34
C ILE A 4 35.68 -26.33 13.64
N SER A 5 35.45 -27.02 14.76
CA SER A 5 34.17 -27.51 15.25
C SER A 5 33.35 -26.40 15.93
N LYS A 6 32.03 -26.56 15.81
CA LYS A 6 30.91 -25.77 16.33
C LYS A 6 31.02 -25.38 17.82
N LEU A 7 30.49 -24.20 18.16
CA LEU A 7 29.71 -24.01 19.40
C LEU A 7 28.58 -22.99 19.15
N ILE A 8 27.35 -23.45 19.37
CA ILE A 8 26.09 -22.70 19.28
C ILE A 8 25.75 -22.27 20.70
N THR A 9 25.62 -20.96 20.95
CA THR A 9 25.06 -20.44 22.20
C THR A 9 23.69 -19.86 21.91
N MET A 10 22.67 -20.60 22.31
CA MET A 10 21.26 -20.26 22.29
C MET A 10 20.95 -19.45 23.57
N THR A 11 20.43 -18.24 23.45
CA THR A 11 19.93 -17.47 24.61
C THR A 11 18.56 -16.90 24.27
N SER A 12 17.54 -17.58 24.80
CA SER A 12 16.15 -17.13 24.87
C SER A 12 16.00 -16.05 25.95
N PHE A 13 15.29 -14.96 25.66
CA PHE A 13 14.75 -14.11 26.73
C PHE A 13 13.39 -13.51 26.34
N SER A 14 12.48 -13.52 27.31
CA SER A 14 11.04 -13.59 27.19
C SER A 14 10.33 -12.27 26.87
N LEU A 15 9.15 -12.42 26.25
CA LEU A 15 8.11 -11.40 26.03
C LEU A 15 7.52 -10.85 27.35
N ILE A 16 7.21 -9.54 27.37
CA ILE A 16 6.30 -8.92 28.34
C ILE A 16 5.29 -8.09 27.54
N VAL A 17 4.00 -8.34 27.74
CA VAL A 17 2.87 -7.62 27.10
C VAL A 17 1.97 -7.02 28.18
N SER A 18 1.37 -5.87 27.83
CA SER A 18 0.14 -5.22 28.32
C SER A 18 0.12 -4.55 29.70
N ALA A 19 -0.17 -3.23 29.72
CA ALA A 19 -1.54 -2.73 29.86
C ALA A 19 -1.60 -1.19 29.70
N CYS A 20 -2.43 -0.73 28.75
CA CYS A 20 -2.90 0.65 28.62
C CYS A 20 -4.39 0.64 29.01
N GLY A 21 -4.75 1.34 30.08
CA GLY A 21 -6.12 1.73 30.40
C GLY A 21 -6.09 3.22 30.72
N GLY A 22 -7.05 4.07 30.35
CA GLY A 22 -8.43 3.90 29.91
C GLY A 22 -9.17 5.10 30.50
N GLY A 23 -9.42 6.14 29.69
CA GLY A 23 -9.85 7.46 30.15
C GLY A 23 -11.35 7.73 30.04
N GLY A 24 -11.96 8.03 31.20
CA GLY A 24 -12.71 9.25 31.56
C GLY A 24 -13.85 9.87 30.71
N GLY A 25 -15.02 9.99 31.35
CA GLY A 25 -15.95 11.16 31.30
C GLY A 25 -17.30 10.91 30.59
N GLY A 26 -18.49 11.25 31.11
CA GLY A 26 -18.93 11.89 32.35
C GLY A 26 -20.09 12.89 32.10
N GLY A 27 -21.32 12.55 32.55
CA GLY A 27 -22.48 13.43 32.88
C GLY A 27 -23.16 14.21 31.74
N GLY A 28 -24.48 14.35 31.58
CA GLY A 28 -25.61 14.39 32.51
C GLY A 28 -26.47 15.62 32.13
N GLY A 29 -27.68 15.44 31.56
CA GLY A 29 -28.97 15.68 32.24
C GLY A 29 -29.52 17.11 31.97
N ASN A 30 -30.50 17.32 31.09
CA ASN A 30 -31.97 17.14 31.18
C ASN A 30 -32.74 18.34 31.74
N THR A 31 -33.91 18.60 31.09
CA THR A 31 -35.16 19.22 31.58
C THR A 31 -35.17 20.75 31.73
N SER A 32 -36.27 21.50 31.56
CA SER A 32 -37.69 21.26 31.24
C SER A 32 -38.35 22.63 30.88
N ALA A 33 -39.53 22.54 30.30
CA ALA A 33 -40.33 23.56 29.61
C ALA A 33 -41.10 24.60 30.47
N SER A 34 -41.71 25.55 29.73
CA SER A 34 -43.02 26.23 29.95
C SER A 34 -42.97 27.70 30.45
N PRO A 35 -43.99 28.58 30.23
CA PRO A 35 -45.12 28.61 29.26
C PRO A 35 -45.24 29.94 28.44
N ALA A 36 -46.25 29.97 27.57
CA ALA A 36 -46.64 31.00 26.59
C ALA A 36 -47.15 32.36 27.16
N GLN A 37 -46.95 33.44 26.38
CA GLN A 37 -47.72 34.69 26.40
C GLN A 37 -47.85 35.29 24.98
N THR A 38 -49.01 35.87 24.69
CA THR A 38 -49.38 36.72 23.54
C THR A 38 -50.15 37.92 24.11
N PRO A 39 -50.37 39.05 23.39
CA PRO A 39 -49.76 39.55 22.15
C PRO A 39 -49.31 41.03 22.27
N ASP A 40 -48.47 41.55 21.36
CA ASP A 40 -48.50 42.99 21.05
C ASP A 40 -48.02 43.31 19.62
N ALA A 41 -48.53 44.41 19.07
CA ALA A 41 -48.58 44.69 17.64
C ALA A 41 -47.29 45.25 17.00
N THR A 42 -47.01 44.73 15.79
CA THR A 42 -46.39 45.30 14.57
C THR A 42 -45.36 46.45 14.68
N PRO A 43 -44.17 46.23 14.09
CA PRO A 43 -43.76 47.08 12.97
C PRO A 43 -43.54 46.27 11.68
N SER A 44 -43.90 46.88 10.55
CA SER A 44 -43.70 46.35 9.19
C SER A 44 -42.22 46.07 8.92
N PRO A 45 -41.82 44.89 8.41
CA PRO A 45 -40.45 44.64 8.02
C PRO A 45 -40.14 45.46 6.75
N THR A 46 -39.16 46.35 6.85
CA THR A 46 -38.40 46.82 5.69
C THR A 46 -37.88 45.59 4.93
N PRO A 47 -38.06 45.47 3.60
CA PRO A 47 -37.46 44.37 2.85
C PRO A 47 -35.95 44.38 3.09
N ALA A 48 -35.45 43.34 3.78
CA ALA A 48 -34.03 43.10 3.90
C ALA A 48 -33.48 42.87 2.48
N GLN A 49 -32.56 43.74 2.06
CA GLN A 49 -31.81 43.54 0.83
C GLN A 49 -31.06 42.21 0.96
N LEU A 50 -31.40 41.28 0.07
CA LEU A 50 -30.76 39.96 -0.02
C LEU A 50 -29.24 40.17 -0.17
N PRO A 51 -28.40 39.54 0.67
CA PRO A 51 -26.95 39.63 0.51
C PRO A 51 -26.56 39.07 -0.87
N ALA A 52 -25.55 39.71 -1.47
CA ALA A 52 -24.98 39.37 -2.77
C ALA A 52 -24.82 37.87 -2.92
N SER A 53 -25.31 37.32 -4.04
CA SER A 53 -25.21 35.92 -4.42
C SER A 53 -23.83 35.37 -4.07
N ALA A 54 -23.79 34.51 -3.05
CA ALA A 54 -22.69 33.58 -2.92
C ALA A 54 -22.63 32.81 -4.24
N ILE A 55 -21.50 32.85 -4.95
CA ILE A 55 -21.27 32.03 -6.12
C ILE A 55 -21.24 30.59 -5.61
N GLN A 56 -22.40 29.94 -5.62
CA GLN A 56 -22.51 28.53 -5.34
C GLN A 56 -21.84 27.80 -6.51
N PRO A 57 -20.88 26.89 -6.27
CA PRO A 57 -20.29 26.09 -7.33
C PRO A 57 -21.42 25.46 -8.15
N ALA A 58 -21.34 25.56 -9.47
CA ALA A 58 -22.34 25.00 -10.36
C ALA A 58 -22.57 23.53 -10.00
N ALA A 59 -23.83 23.11 -9.96
CA ALA A 59 -24.18 21.72 -9.70
C ALA A 59 -23.59 20.85 -10.82
N ILE A 60 -22.57 20.07 -10.48
CA ILE A 60 -21.90 19.15 -11.41
C ILE A 60 -22.81 17.95 -11.60
N SER A 61 -23.14 17.62 -12.85
CA SER A 61 -23.95 16.46 -13.22
C SER A 61 -23.05 15.30 -13.65
N THR A 62 -23.51 14.06 -13.52
CA THR A 62 -22.79 12.90 -14.09
C THR A 62 -22.65 12.98 -15.61
N SER A 63 -23.52 13.75 -16.28
CA SER A 63 -23.41 14.07 -17.71
C SER A 63 -22.15 14.86 -18.07
N ASP A 64 -21.52 15.51 -17.09
CA ASP A 64 -20.29 16.30 -17.28
C ASP A 64 -19.02 15.42 -17.20
N ILE A 65 -19.14 14.17 -16.76
CA ILE A 65 -18.03 13.19 -16.70
C ILE A 65 -17.95 12.47 -18.04
N VAL A 66 -17.28 13.08 -19.02
CA VAL A 66 -17.10 12.50 -20.36
C VAL A 66 -15.63 12.11 -20.57
N ALA A 67 -15.38 10.83 -20.81
CA ALA A 67 -14.09 10.38 -21.29
C ALA A 67 -13.94 10.75 -22.78
N PRO A 68 -12.85 11.44 -23.19
CA PRO A 68 -12.63 11.76 -24.59
C PRO A 68 -12.58 10.52 -25.48
N VAL A 69 -12.89 10.69 -26.78
CA VAL A 69 -12.67 9.64 -27.77
C VAL A 69 -11.18 9.26 -27.78
N GLY A 70 -10.90 7.96 -27.61
CA GLY A 70 -9.53 7.45 -27.49
C GLY A 70 -8.97 7.40 -26.07
N PHE A 71 -9.74 7.80 -25.06
CA PHE A 71 -9.39 7.53 -23.66
C PHE A 71 -9.29 6.03 -23.42
N SER A 72 -8.17 5.60 -22.83
CA SER A 72 -7.94 4.23 -22.41
C SER A 72 -7.84 4.17 -20.89
N PHE A 73 -8.52 3.20 -20.29
CA PHE A 73 -8.29 2.82 -18.89
C PHE A 73 -7.10 1.88 -18.72
N ASP A 74 -6.51 1.42 -19.83
CA ASP A 74 -5.33 0.57 -19.80
C ASP A 74 -4.12 1.40 -19.36
N ILE A 75 -3.70 1.14 -18.13
CA ILE A 75 -2.49 1.66 -17.52
C ILE A 75 -1.41 0.58 -17.47
N GLY A 76 -1.62 -0.54 -18.15
CA GLY A 76 -0.68 -1.64 -18.25
C GLY A 76 0.54 -1.26 -19.07
N GLU A 77 1.71 -1.56 -18.54
CA GLU A 77 2.99 -1.47 -19.22
C GLU A 77 3.67 -2.83 -19.20
N LYS A 78 4.21 -3.24 -20.34
CA LYS A 78 4.96 -4.50 -20.44
C LYS A 78 6.42 -4.26 -20.11
N ILE A 79 6.93 -5.04 -19.18
CA ILE A 79 8.34 -5.07 -18.80
C ILE A 79 8.91 -6.48 -18.98
N SER A 80 10.21 -6.56 -19.17
CA SER A 80 10.98 -7.81 -19.18
C SER A 80 11.87 -7.87 -17.95
N LEU A 81 11.77 -8.95 -17.17
CA LEU A 81 12.66 -9.23 -16.05
C LEU A 81 13.53 -10.43 -16.40
N SER A 82 14.83 -10.18 -16.52
CA SER A 82 15.86 -11.21 -16.67
C SER A 82 16.45 -11.59 -15.31
N MET A 83 16.80 -12.86 -15.15
CA MET A 83 17.29 -13.44 -13.90
C MET A 83 18.55 -14.26 -14.16
N ASP A 84 19.64 -13.92 -13.47
CA ASP A 84 20.86 -14.72 -13.42
C ASP A 84 20.89 -15.47 -12.08
N TYR A 85 20.12 -16.56 -11.99
CA TYR A 85 20.14 -17.42 -10.81
C TYR A 85 21.40 -18.30 -10.81
N THR A 86 22.25 -18.10 -9.81
CA THR A 86 23.55 -18.78 -9.65
C THR A 86 23.54 -19.84 -8.55
N GLY A 87 22.43 -19.97 -7.83
CA GLY A 87 22.28 -20.96 -6.77
C GLY A 87 22.17 -22.39 -7.31
N THR A 88 22.12 -23.32 -6.37
CA THR A 88 22.18 -24.77 -6.62
C THR A 88 20.91 -25.49 -6.18
N THR A 89 19.93 -24.77 -5.63
CA THR A 89 18.72 -25.33 -5.06
C THR A 89 17.49 -24.92 -5.87
N ALA A 90 16.51 -25.80 -5.96
CA ALA A 90 15.24 -25.38 -6.52
C ALA A 90 14.52 -24.45 -5.52
N GLY A 91 13.72 -23.53 -6.05
CA GLY A 91 12.99 -22.54 -5.26
C GLY A 91 12.10 -21.69 -6.14
N ALA A 92 11.46 -20.70 -5.54
CA ALA A 92 10.53 -19.81 -6.21
C ALA A 92 10.93 -18.36 -6.00
N LEU A 93 10.88 -17.57 -7.07
CA LEU A 93 10.96 -16.11 -7.01
C LEU A 93 9.53 -15.56 -7.09
N HIS A 94 9.07 -14.96 -6.00
CA HIS A 94 7.76 -14.31 -5.95
C HIS A 94 7.92 -12.82 -6.24
N LEU A 95 7.06 -12.29 -7.11
CA LEU A 95 7.04 -10.87 -7.48
C LEU A 95 5.77 -10.21 -6.94
N TYR A 96 5.90 -9.00 -6.39
CA TYR A 96 4.84 -8.28 -5.69
C TYR A 96 4.80 -6.82 -6.12
N SER A 97 3.61 -6.21 -6.10
CA SER A 97 3.41 -4.80 -6.43
C SER A 97 3.53 -3.86 -5.22
N GLU A 98 3.41 -4.38 -3.99
CA GLU A 98 3.42 -3.57 -2.77
C GLU A 98 4.38 -4.11 -1.71
N SER A 99 4.88 -3.19 -0.87
CA SER A 99 5.58 -3.52 0.36
C SER A 99 4.63 -3.42 1.54
N ALA A 100 4.71 -4.37 2.48
CA ALA A 100 4.00 -4.28 3.76
C ALA A 100 4.71 -3.35 4.73
N PHE A 101 6.04 -3.50 4.89
CA PHE A 101 6.84 -2.66 5.78
C PHE A 101 8.33 -2.72 5.45
N VAL A 102 9.08 -1.72 5.93
CA VAL A 102 10.55 -1.68 5.89
C VAL A 102 11.07 -1.98 7.29
N MET A 103 11.97 -2.96 7.40
CA MET A 103 12.63 -3.34 8.65
C MET A 103 13.63 -2.26 9.09
N SER A 104 14.02 -2.28 10.37
CA SER A 104 15.00 -1.33 10.92
C SER A 104 16.40 -1.44 10.30
N ASN A 105 16.73 -2.58 9.70
CA ASN A 105 17.96 -2.82 8.95
C ASN A 105 17.87 -2.36 7.48
N GLY A 106 16.73 -1.85 7.03
CA GLY A 106 16.48 -1.41 5.66
C GLY A 106 15.86 -2.47 4.74
N ASP A 107 15.69 -3.71 5.20
CA ASP A 107 15.10 -4.76 4.37
C ASP A 107 13.62 -4.49 4.13
N VAL A 108 13.17 -4.65 2.88
CA VAL A 108 11.76 -4.47 2.53
C VAL A 108 11.04 -5.81 2.56
N VAL A 109 9.91 -5.84 3.27
CA VAL A 109 9.00 -6.98 3.29
C VAL A 109 7.87 -6.71 2.31
N ALA A 110 7.76 -7.57 1.30
CA ALA A 110 6.67 -7.52 0.34
C ALA A 110 5.32 -7.85 0.98
N GLU A 111 4.24 -7.20 0.53
CA GLU A 111 2.86 -7.46 0.95
C GLU A 111 2.36 -8.77 0.31
N PRO A 112 2.12 -9.84 1.09
CA PRO A 112 1.81 -11.16 0.52
C PRO A 112 0.57 -11.20 -0.38
N THR A 113 -0.40 -10.32 -0.16
CA THR A 113 -1.63 -10.25 -0.96
C THR A 113 -1.45 -9.54 -2.30
N SER A 114 -0.34 -8.81 -2.48
CA SER A 114 -0.02 -8.04 -3.69
C SER A 114 0.79 -8.84 -4.73
N ARG A 115 0.78 -10.18 -4.63
CA ARG A 115 1.61 -11.03 -5.50
C ARG A 115 1.16 -10.93 -6.96
N ILE A 116 2.07 -10.48 -7.81
CA ILE A 116 1.90 -10.43 -9.27
C ILE A 116 2.01 -11.83 -9.84
N THR A 117 3.14 -12.50 -9.62
CA THR A 117 3.40 -13.84 -10.16
C THR A 117 4.48 -14.59 -9.36
N THR A 118 4.72 -15.83 -9.76
CA THR A 118 5.82 -16.67 -9.27
C THR A 118 6.60 -17.21 -10.45
N VAL A 119 7.93 -17.08 -10.38
CA VAL A 119 8.88 -17.56 -11.38
C VAL A 119 9.73 -18.65 -10.74
N TYR A 120 10.16 -19.62 -11.56
CA TYR A 120 11.08 -20.67 -11.14
C TYR A 120 12.41 -20.47 -11.89
N PRO A 121 13.38 -19.77 -11.31
CA PRO A 121 14.62 -19.35 -11.98
C PRO A 121 15.46 -20.52 -12.51
N THR A 122 15.30 -21.73 -11.96
CA THR A 122 15.97 -22.93 -12.49
C THR A 122 15.41 -23.42 -13.84
N HIS A 123 14.31 -22.83 -14.33
CA HIS A 123 13.64 -23.21 -15.58
C HIS A 123 13.33 -22.01 -16.47
N THR A 124 13.61 -20.78 -16.02
CA THR A 124 13.15 -19.56 -16.68
C THR A 124 14.14 -18.44 -16.38
N ASP A 125 14.83 -17.99 -17.43
CA ASP A 125 15.83 -16.92 -17.33
C ASP A 125 15.22 -15.53 -17.56
N VAL A 126 14.09 -15.45 -18.27
CA VAL A 126 13.41 -14.19 -18.59
C VAL A 126 11.90 -14.37 -18.47
N VAL A 127 11.22 -13.39 -17.87
CA VAL A 127 9.76 -13.32 -17.78
C VAL A 127 9.26 -11.96 -18.28
N GLU A 128 8.21 -11.96 -19.09
CA GLU A 128 7.46 -10.75 -19.42
C GLU A 128 6.36 -10.53 -18.39
N LEU A 129 6.22 -9.31 -17.91
CA LEU A 129 5.23 -8.91 -16.91
C LEU A 129 4.45 -7.73 -17.43
N GLU A 130 3.15 -7.71 -17.13
CA GLU A 130 2.33 -6.51 -17.28
C GLU A 130 2.20 -5.86 -15.90
N VAL A 131 2.69 -4.64 -15.77
CA VAL A 131 2.67 -3.85 -14.53
C VAL A 131 1.84 -2.59 -14.73
N ASN A 132 1.42 -1.95 -13.65
CA ASN A 132 0.80 -0.62 -13.77
C ASN A 132 1.90 0.41 -14.05
N GLY A 133 1.76 1.21 -15.11
CA GLY A 133 2.73 2.24 -15.50
C GLY A 133 2.84 3.40 -14.50
N ASN A 134 1.99 3.45 -13.46
CA ASN A 134 2.14 4.37 -12.33
C ASN A 134 2.96 3.78 -11.18
N TRP A 135 3.37 2.52 -11.25
CA TRP A 135 4.22 1.92 -10.23
C TRP A 135 5.67 2.37 -10.42
N GLU A 136 6.30 2.76 -9.33
CA GLU A 136 7.72 3.14 -9.32
C GLU A 136 8.63 1.94 -8.99
N GLN A 137 8.08 0.88 -8.43
CA GLN A 137 8.84 -0.28 -7.96
C GLN A 137 7.99 -1.54 -7.89
N ILE A 138 8.67 -2.68 -8.01
CA ILE A 138 8.14 -4.00 -7.64
C ILE A 138 9.10 -4.67 -6.65
N TYR A 139 8.61 -5.67 -5.95
CA TYR A 139 9.38 -6.38 -4.93
C TYR A 139 9.55 -7.83 -5.32
N ALA A 140 10.77 -8.34 -5.21
CA ALA A 140 11.09 -9.73 -5.50
C ALA A 140 11.51 -10.44 -4.22
N ARG A 141 11.03 -11.66 -4.01
CA ARG A 141 11.42 -12.52 -2.88
C ARG A 141 11.77 -13.92 -3.36
N TRP A 142 13.01 -14.31 -3.15
CA TRP A 142 13.49 -15.67 -3.38
C TRP A 142 13.21 -16.55 -2.15
N VAL A 143 12.60 -17.70 -2.39
CA VAL A 143 12.33 -18.72 -1.37
C VAL A 143 12.92 -20.05 -1.83
N PRO A 144 14.10 -20.45 -1.32
CA PRO A 144 14.71 -21.74 -1.66
C PRO A 144 13.95 -22.88 -0.98
N MET A 145 13.82 -24.02 -1.66
CA MET A 145 13.27 -25.26 -1.08
C MET A 145 14.30 -26.06 -0.28
N SER A 146 15.44 -25.45 0.04
CA SER A 146 16.53 -26.06 0.79
C SER A 146 17.10 -25.08 1.79
N SER A 147 17.48 -25.57 2.97
CA SER A 147 18.17 -24.78 3.99
C SER A 147 19.64 -24.46 3.67
N LYS A 148 20.13 -24.89 2.50
CA LYS A 148 21.49 -24.57 2.04
C LYS A 148 21.63 -23.14 1.53
N GLU A 149 20.53 -22.54 1.11
CA GLU A 149 20.44 -21.16 0.64
C GLU A 149 19.51 -20.38 1.56
N GLN A 150 19.72 -19.07 1.65
CA GLN A 150 18.87 -18.18 2.43
C GLN A 150 17.80 -17.56 1.54
N GLU A 151 16.68 -17.17 2.15
CA GLU A 151 15.74 -16.27 1.50
C GLU A 151 16.41 -14.92 1.25
N GLN A 152 16.04 -14.30 0.14
CA GLN A 152 16.54 -12.98 -0.26
C GLN A 152 15.39 -12.13 -0.77
N SER A 153 15.49 -10.82 -0.58
CA SER A 153 14.47 -9.86 -1.01
C SER A 153 15.13 -8.70 -1.76
N TRP A 154 14.46 -8.20 -2.79
CA TRP A 154 14.92 -7.05 -3.57
C TRP A 154 13.79 -6.08 -3.84
N VAL A 155 14.17 -4.82 -3.98
CA VAL A 155 13.34 -3.77 -4.56
C VAL A 155 13.87 -3.52 -5.96
N ILE A 156 13.00 -3.62 -6.95
CA ILE A 156 13.31 -3.34 -8.36
C ILE A 156 12.62 -2.03 -8.70
N THR A 157 13.39 -0.96 -8.86
CA THR A 157 12.89 0.35 -9.31
C THR A 157 12.56 0.29 -10.80
N LEU A 158 11.38 0.78 -11.18
CA LEU A 158 10.87 0.79 -12.55
C LEU A 158 11.24 2.10 -13.27
N ASP A 159 12.54 2.35 -13.46
CA ASP A 159 13.07 3.61 -14.01
C ASP A 159 13.78 3.45 -15.37
N GLN A 160 13.76 2.25 -15.94
CA GLN A 160 14.49 1.96 -17.18
C GLN A 160 13.61 2.26 -18.40
N SER A 161 14.06 3.20 -19.24
CA SER A 161 13.39 3.51 -20.51
C SER A 161 13.26 2.33 -21.49
N SER A 162 14.05 1.27 -21.30
CA SER A 162 13.98 0.03 -22.08
C SER A 162 12.90 -0.94 -21.59
N ASN A 163 12.26 -0.65 -20.45
CA ASN A 163 11.35 -1.55 -19.75
C ASN A 163 11.96 -2.94 -19.49
N SER A 164 13.28 -2.98 -19.35
CA SER A 164 14.04 -4.22 -19.16
C SER A 164 14.86 -4.13 -17.89
N TYR A 165 14.65 -5.10 -17.02
CA TYR A 165 15.23 -5.17 -15.68
C TYR A 165 16.00 -6.48 -15.52
N HIS A 166 16.97 -6.46 -14.61
CA HIS A 166 17.86 -7.58 -14.38
C HIS A 166 18.06 -7.83 -12.89
N LEU A 167 17.97 -9.10 -12.50
CA LEU A 167 18.16 -9.55 -11.13
C LEU A 167 19.17 -10.70 -11.09
N ALA A 168 20.32 -10.48 -10.45
CA ALA A 168 21.34 -11.50 -10.25
C ALA A 168 21.37 -11.96 -8.78
N PHE A 169 21.31 -13.27 -8.53
CA PHE A 169 21.21 -13.83 -7.17
C PHE A 169 21.62 -15.30 -7.02
#